data_AF-A0A0K0F707-F1
#
_entry.id   AF-A0A0K0F707-F1
#
_cell.length_a   1.000
_cell.length_b   1.000
_cell.length_c   1.000
_cell.angle_alpha   90.00
_cell.angle_beta   90.00
_cell.angle_gamma   90.00
#
_symmetry.space_group_name_H-M   'P 1'
#
loop_
_entity.id
_entity.type
_entity.pdbx_description
1 polymer ?
#
loop_
_entity_poly.entity_id
_entity_poly.type
_entity_poly.pdbx_seq_one_letter_code
_entity_poly.pdbx_strand_id
1 'polypeptide(L)'
;MPVQAGIIYFLTQFIKLMIMATFFPHNTNNLFTIPVDISNSIADIFDIIGIYLLIIHFFIGKPEIRCLSVGLGWSFAHSFANYFPSFILEARGTAFDYKYICSAIQCNIDLVYYITLSVLLWLYSRNDIIGINRFLVTIGLLISVTQPILQNIFTSLFFLVPSSLFTVIRGILNLLISVLTLYTYIKSPTIKGKSS
;
A
#
# COMPACT_ATOMS: atom_id res chain seq x y z
N MET A 1 -14.35 6.25 12.23
CA MET A 1 -13.13 5.44 12.03
C MET A 1 -12.36 5.80 10.75
N PRO A 2 -12.93 5.78 9.53
CA PRO A 2 -12.14 6.01 8.31
C PRO A 2 -11.60 7.44 8.21
N VAL A 3 -12.37 8.44 8.67
CA VAL A 3 -11.91 9.85 8.71
C VAL A 3 -10.67 10.03 9.59
N GLN A 4 -10.63 9.37 10.75
CA GLN A 4 -9.48 9.42 11.66
C GLN A 4 -8.24 8.75 11.04
N ALA A 5 -8.44 7.62 10.33
CA ALA A 5 -7.36 6.97 9.59
C ALA A 5 -6.80 7.90 8.50
N GLY A 6 -7.65 8.66 7.82
CA GLY A 6 -7.22 9.66 6.83
C GLY A 6 -6.43 10.82 7.43
N ILE A 7 -6.81 11.33 8.59
CA ILE A 7 -6.04 12.39 9.29
C ILE A 7 -4.65 11.87 9.68
N ILE A 8 -4.59 10.65 10.23
CA ILE A 8 -3.32 10.03 10.63
C ILE A 8 -2.47 9.73 9.40
N TYR A 9 -3.08 9.35 8.26
CA TYR A 9 -2.36 9.25 6.99
C TYR A 9 -1.62 10.55 6.66
N PHE A 10 -2.30 11.71 6.64
CA PHE A 10 -1.64 12.98 6.34
C PHE A 10 -0.51 13.30 7.32
N LEU A 11 -0.67 13.00 8.61
CA LEU A 11 0.39 13.18 9.60
C LEU A 11 1.60 12.28 9.29
N THR A 12 1.38 10.99 8.99
CA THR A 12 2.45 10.06 8.64
C THR A 12 3.16 10.47 7.35
N GLN A 13 2.41 10.94 6.34
CA GLN A 13 3.00 11.44 5.10
C GLN A 13 3.85 12.69 5.35
N PHE A 14 3.39 13.62 6.19
CA PHE A 14 4.16 14.81 6.53
C PHE A 14 5.49 14.45 7.21
N ILE A 15 5.46 13.56 8.20
CA ILE A 15 6.68 13.07 8.88
C ILE A 15 7.60 12.35 7.90
N LYS A 16 7.05 11.48 7.05
CA LYS A 16 7.79 10.73 6.03
C LYS A 16 8.53 11.66 5.07
N LEU A 17 7.84 12.68 4.55
CA LEU A 17 8.42 13.65 3.63
C LEU A 17 9.49 14.51 4.30
N MET A 18 9.32 14.90 5.57
CA MET A 18 10.33 15.64 6.32
C MET A 18 11.60 14.81 6.50
N ILE A 19 11.49 13.55 6.92
CA ILE A 19 12.62 12.63 7.08
C ILE A 19 13.32 12.41 5.73
N MET A 20 12.54 12.18 4.67
CA MET A 20 13.10 11.98 3.34
C MET A 20 13.89 13.20 2.86
N ALA A 21 13.36 14.41 3.08
CA ALA A 21 14.01 15.65 2.68
C ALA A 21 15.28 15.97 3.51
N THR A 22 15.34 15.58 4.79
CA THR A 22 16.50 15.88 5.65
C THR A 22 17.65 14.89 5.49
N PHE A 23 17.34 13.60 5.32
CA PHE A 23 18.36 12.54 5.33
C PHE A 23 18.88 12.16 3.95
N PHE A 24 18.13 12.45 2.87
CA PHE A 24 18.52 12.07 1.50
C PHE A 24 18.81 13.32 0.66
N PRO A 25 20.08 13.75 0.56
CA PRO A 25 20.46 14.80 -0.38
C PRO A 25 20.22 14.31 -1.82
N HIS A 26 19.71 15.20 -2.68
CA HIS A 26 19.46 14.89 -4.08
C HIS A 26 20.79 14.63 -4.81
N ASN A 27 21.12 13.36 -5.06
CA ASN A 27 22.37 12.98 -5.71
C ASN A 27 22.24 13.16 -7.22
N THR A 28 22.94 14.16 -7.79
CA THR A 28 22.86 14.53 -9.22
C THR A 28 23.61 13.58 -10.16
N ASN A 29 24.28 12.55 -9.62
CA ASN A 29 25.07 11.60 -10.42
C ASN A 29 24.21 10.39 -10.79
N ASN A 30 23.70 10.40 -12.03
CA ASN A 30 22.85 9.37 -12.66
C ASN A 30 23.41 7.93 -12.67
N LEU A 31 24.66 7.71 -12.23
CA LEU A 31 25.33 6.41 -12.31
C LEU A 31 25.10 5.52 -11.08
N PHE A 32 24.61 6.07 -9.96
CA PHE A 32 24.26 5.28 -8.77
C PHE A 32 22.84 5.62 -8.28
N THR A 33 21.86 4.82 -8.70
CA THR A 33 20.44 4.92 -8.27
C THR A 33 20.17 4.31 -6.88
N ILE A 34 21.17 3.61 -6.31
CA ILE A 34 21.13 2.93 -5.01
C ILE A 34 20.54 3.80 -3.87
N PRO A 35 20.96 5.07 -3.65
CA PRO A 35 20.38 5.89 -2.58
C PRO A 35 18.89 6.23 -2.79
N VAL A 36 18.43 6.32 -4.04
CA VAL A 36 17.03 6.60 -4.36
C VAL A 36 16.17 5.36 -4.09
N ASP A 37 16.65 4.17 -4.46
CA ASP A 37 15.94 2.91 -4.24
C ASP A 37 15.83 2.58 -2.73
N ILE A 38 16.86 2.91 -1.95
CA ILE A 38 16.84 2.78 -0.48
C ILE A 38 15.81 3.73 0.13
N SER A 39 15.74 4.99 -0.34
CA SER A 39 14.76 5.97 0.13
C SER A 39 13.33 5.51 -0.13
N ASN A 40 13.05 4.98 -1.32
CA ASN A 40 11.74 4.42 -1.67
C ASN A 40 11.37 3.24 -0.74
N SER A 41 12.33 2.35 -0.47
CA SER A 41 12.10 1.21 0.42
C SER A 41 11.80 1.64 1.86
N ILE A 42 12.47 2.69 2.34
CA ILE A 42 12.21 3.26 3.68
C ILE A 42 10.81 3.88 3.72
N ALA A 43 10.40 4.58 2.66
CA ALA A 43 9.06 5.16 2.57
C ALA A 43 7.96 4.09 2.67
N ASP A 44 8.14 2.93 2.04
CA ASP A 44 7.21 1.81 2.11
C ASP A 44 7.12 1.22 3.53
N ILE A 45 8.25 1.12 4.24
CA ILE A 45 8.29 0.64 5.64
C ILE A 45 7.52 1.61 6.55
N PHE A 46 7.67 2.92 6.36
CA PHE A 46 6.94 3.92 7.14
C PHE A 46 5.43 3.79 6.97
N ASP A 47 4.95 3.56 5.74
CA ASP A 47 3.52 3.38 5.47
C ASP A 47 2.98 2.11 6.15
N ILE A 48 3.76 1.01 6.15
CA ILE A 48 3.40 -0.23 6.85
C ILE A 48 3.32 -0.04 8.37
N ILE A 49 4.33 0.63 8.96
CA ILE A 49 4.35 0.94 10.39
C ILE A 49 3.14 1.80 10.76
N GLY A 50 2.83 2.82 9.95
CA GLY A 50 1.68 3.69 10.15
C GLY A 50 0.36 2.91 10.20
N ILE A 51 0.12 2.03 9.21
CA ILE A 51 -1.08 1.18 9.17
C ILE A 51 -1.11 0.20 10.36
N TYR A 52 0.02 -0.41 10.71
CA TYR A 52 0.09 -1.35 11.83
C TYR A 52 -0.23 -0.67 13.17
N LEU A 53 0.34 0.51 13.43
CA LEU A 53 0.04 1.30 14.63
C LEU A 53 -1.43 1.71 14.69
N LEU A 54 -2.02 2.09 13.56
CA LEU A 54 -3.44 2.42 13.46
C LEU A 54 -4.33 1.23 13.85
N ILE A 55 -4.03 0.03 13.32
CA ILE A 55 -4.80 -1.17 13.61
C ILE A 55 -4.73 -1.52 15.10
N ILE A 56 -3.57 -1.37 15.75
CA ILE A 56 -3.41 -1.81 17.14
C ILE A 56 -3.93 -0.76 18.14
N HIS A 57 -3.54 0.50 18.00
CA HIS A 57 -3.68 1.50 19.06
C HIS A 57 -4.89 2.43 18.91
N PHE A 58 -5.32 2.74 17.68
CA PHE A 58 -6.22 3.87 17.47
C PHE A 58 -7.72 3.56 17.43
N PHE A 59 -8.11 2.28 17.31
CA PHE A 59 -9.51 1.93 17.09
C PHE A 59 -10.01 0.89 18.09
N ILE A 60 -11.06 1.27 18.82
CA ILE A 60 -11.83 0.42 19.73
C ILE A 60 -12.97 -0.25 18.94
N GLY A 61 -13.06 -1.58 18.97
CA GLY A 61 -14.15 -2.32 18.32
C GLY A 61 -13.75 -3.72 17.86
N LYS A 62 -14.65 -4.36 17.10
CA LYS A 62 -14.37 -5.67 16.49
C LYS A 62 -13.18 -5.54 15.53
N PRO A 63 -12.16 -6.40 15.66
CA PRO A 63 -10.89 -6.23 14.94
C PRO A 63 -11.05 -6.37 13.41
N GLU A 64 -12.00 -7.19 12.97
CA GLU A 64 -12.33 -7.42 11.55
C GLU A 64 -12.80 -6.13 10.85
N ILE A 65 -13.76 -5.43 11.47
CA ILE A 65 -14.34 -4.19 10.93
C ILE A 65 -13.31 -3.06 10.98
N ARG A 66 -12.52 -3.02 12.07
CA ARG A 66 -11.44 -2.04 12.26
C ARG A 66 -10.41 -2.11 11.14
N CYS A 67 -9.89 -3.30 10.86
CA CYS A 67 -8.92 -3.51 9.80
C CYS A 67 -9.44 -2.98 8.45
N LEU A 68 -10.65 -3.38 8.06
CA LEU A 68 -11.22 -2.97 6.77
C LEU A 68 -11.47 -1.45 6.72
N SER A 69 -11.91 -0.84 7.83
CA SER A 69 -12.06 0.61 7.93
C SER A 69 -10.73 1.37 7.87
N VAL A 70 -9.64 0.81 8.42
CA VAL A 70 -8.29 1.40 8.34
C VAL A 70 -7.79 1.35 6.91
N GLY A 71 -7.86 0.19 6.26
CA GLY A 71 -7.46 0.03 4.86
C GLY A 71 -8.22 0.94 3.91
N LEU A 72 -9.55 1.06 4.07
CA LEU A 72 -10.37 1.99 3.29
C LEU A 72 -10.02 3.46 3.54
N GLY A 73 -9.83 3.85 4.81
CA GLY A 73 -9.48 5.22 5.15
C GLY A 73 -8.09 5.63 4.63
N TRP A 74 -7.11 4.72 4.78
CA TRP A 74 -5.74 4.93 4.31
C TRP A 74 -5.68 4.99 2.78
N SER A 75 -6.30 4.04 2.08
CA SER A 75 -6.37 4.05 0.60
C SER A 75 -7.04 5.31 0.08
N PHE A 76 -8.17 5.71 0.66
CA PHE A 76 -8.88 6.91 0.23
C PHE A 76 -8.02 8.16 0.41
N ALA A 77 -7.37 8.31 1.57
CA ALA A 77 -6.48 9.44 1.84
C ALA A 77 -5.25 9.43 0.93
N HIS A 78 -4.67 8.26 0.67
CA HIS A 78 -3.57 8.09 -0.27
C HIS A 78 -3.96 8.51 -1.68
N SER A 79 -5.09 8.01 -2.17
CA SER A 79 -5.57 8.35 -3.49
C SER A 79 -5.92 9.83 -3.62
N PHE A 80 -6.53 10.41 -2.59
CA PHE A 80 -6.80 11.83 -2.54
C PHE A 80 -5.51 12.65 -2.55
N ALA A 81 -4.50 12.29 -1.76
CA ALA A 81 -3.23 13.03 -1.73
C ALA A 81 -2.46 12.96 -3.05
N ASN A 82 -2.46 11.80 -3.72
CA ASN A 82 -1.60 11.57 -4.89
C ASN A 82 -2.27 11.92 -6.23
N TYR A 83 -3.56 11.62 -6.40
CA TYR A 83 -4.23 11.77 -7.69
C TYR A 83 -5.08 13.04 -7.79
N PHE A 84 -5.66 13.51 -6.67
CA PHE A 84 -6.51 14.70 -6.67
C PHE A 84 -5.77 15.99 -7.10
N PRO A 85 -4.50 16.25 -6.68
CA PRO A 85 -3.78 17.42 -7.13
C PRO A 85 -3.55 17.42 -8.65
N SER A 86 -3.20 16.27 -9.22
CA SER A 86 -3.01 16.14 -10.66
C SER A 86 -4.32 16.40 -11.42
N PHE A 87 -5.45 15.91 -10.89
CA PHE A 87 -6.76 16.14 -11.48
C PHE A 87 -7.16 17.62 -11.46
N ILE A 88 -7.01 18.31 -10.33
CA ILE A 88 -7.46 19.71 -10.21
C ILE A 88 -6.60 20.69 -11.02
N LEU A 89 -5.28 20.45 -11.08
CA LEU A 89 -4.33 21.32 -11.77
C LEU A 89 -4.41 21.14 -13.29
N GLU A 90 -4.60 19.91 -13.76
CA GLU A 90 -4.59 19.61 -15.19
C GLU A 90 -5.98 19.71 -15.85
N ALA A 91 -7.07 19.72 -15.07
CA ALA A 91 -8.44 19.96 -15.57
C ALA A 91 -8.65 21.31 -16.28
N ARG A 92 -7.65 22.21 -16.28
CA ARG A 92 -7.70 23.51 -16.97
C ARG A 92 -7.19 23.49 -18.41
N GLY A 93 -6.53 22.41 -18.87
CA GLY A 93 -5.75 22.43 -20.12
C GLY A 93 -6.19 21.44 -21.21
N THR A 94 -6.51 20.20 -20.87
CA THR A 94 -6.85 19.15 -21.86
C THR A 94 -7.87 18.18 -21.27
N ALA A 95 -9.07 18.12 -21.85
CA ALA A 95 -10.21 17.49 -21.17
C ALA A 95 -10.15 15.95 -21.09
N PHE A 96 -9.36 15.23 -21.91
CA PHE A 96 -9.36 13.76 -21.93
C PHE A 96 -8.07 13.17 -22.54
N ASP A 97 -6.98 13.19 -21.78
CA ASP A 97 -5.77 12.44 -22.13
C ASP A 97 -5.77 11.01 -21.55
N TYR A 98 -5.18 10.06 -22.29
CA TYR A 98 -4.96 8.67 -21.87
C TYR A 98 -4.26 8.54 -20.51
N LYS A 99 -3.48 9.57 -20.13
CA LYS A 99 -2.81 9.70 -18.84
C LYS A 99 -3.81 9.64 -17.68
N TYR A 100 -4.94 10.35 -17.75
CA TYR A 100 -5.93 10.37 -16.67
C TYR A 100 -6.63 9.02 -16.49
N ILE A 101 -6.88 8.32 -17.59
CA ILE A 101 -7.45 6.96 -17.55
C ILE A 101 -6.48 6.01 -16.85
N CYS A 102 -5.18 6.06 -17.21
CA CYS A 102 -4.15 5.29 -16.53
C CYS A 102 -4.04 5.63 -15.05
N SER A 103 -4.07 6.91 -14.68
CA SER A 103 -4.03 7.35 -13.28
C SER A 103 -5.27 6.90 -12.49
N ALA A 104 -6.46 6.92 -13.09
CA ALA A 104 -7.68 6.43 -12.44
C ALA A 104 -7.63 4.91 -12.20
N ILE A 105 -7.14 4.14 -13.17
CA ILE A 105 -6.91 2.70 -13.01
C ILE A 105 -5.90 2.43 -11.89
N GLN A 106 -4.81 3.19 -11.86
CA GLN A 106 -3.78 3.07 -10.84
C GLN A 106 -4.33 3.36 -9.43
N CYS A 107 -5.14 4.41 -9.28
CA CYS A 107 -5.81 4.74 -8.03
C CYS A 107 -6.67 3.58 -7.49
N ASN A 108 -7.38 2.86 -8.37
CA ASN A 108 -8.18 1.70 -7.96
C ASN A 108 -7.31 0.51 -7.55
N ILE A 109 -6.20 0.28 -8.25
CA ILE A 109 -5.22 -0.76 -7.90
C ILE A 109 -4.63 -0.47 -6.51
N ASP A 110 -4.30 0.78 -6.22
CA ASP A 110 -3.77 1.22 -4.92
C ASP A 110 -4.80 1.06 -3.80
N LEU A 111 -6.06 1.33 -4.11
CA LEU A 111 -7.15 1.13 -3.17
C LEU A 111 -7.27 -0.32 -2.74
N VAL A 112 -7.29 -1.26 -3.70
CA VAL A 112 -7.32 -2.69 -3.41
C VAL A 112 -6.06 -3.10 -2.63
N TYR A 113 -4.89 -2.61 -3.04
CA TYR A 113 -3.62 -2.88 -2.36
C TYR A 113 -3.67 -2.53 -0.87
N TYR A 114 -4.01 -1.29 -0.50
CA TYR A 114 -3.98 -0.88 0.91
C TYR A 114 -5.06 -1.57 1.76
N ILE A 115 -6.21 -1.92 1.18
CA ILE A 115 -7.21 -2.76 1.87
C ILE A 115 -6.62 -4.14 2.16
N THR A 116 -5.99 -4.79 1.17
CA THR A 116 -5.38 -6.10 1.34
C THR A 116 -4.21 -6.07 2.32
N LEU A 117 -3.38 -5.03 2.26
CA LEU A 117 -2.26 -4.81 3.17
C LEU A 117 -2.74 -4.67 4.62
N SER A 118 -3.82 -3.91 4.85
CA SER A 118 -4.41 -3.77 6.18
C SER A 118 -4.89 -5.12 6.74
N VAL A 119 -5.52 -5.95 5.90
CA VAL A 119 -5.98 -7.31 6.27
C VAL A 119 -4.79 -8.23 6.55
N LEU A 120 -3.76 -8.20 5.73
CA LEU A 120 -2.53 -8.97 5.95
C LEU A 120 -1.82 -8.58 7.24
N LEU A 121 -1.67 -7.28 7.52
CA LEU A 121 -1.05 -6.80 8.75
C LEU A 121 -1.85 -7.21 9.99
N TRP A 122 -3.18 -7.16 9.89
CA TRP A 122 -4.03 -7.65 10.97
C TRP A 122 -3.90 -9.17 11.17
N LEU A 123 -3.92 -9.97 10.10
CA LEU A 123 -3.71 -11.41 10.17
C LEU A 123 -2.31 -11.75 10.73
N TYR A 124 -1.28 -11.00 10.34
CA TYR A 124 0.08 -11.17 10.82
C TYR A 124 0.22 -10.85 12.32
N SER A 125 -0.51 -9.84 12.81
CA SER A 125 -0.55 -9.48 14.23
C SER A 125 -1.22 -10.56 15.10
N ARG A 126 -1.97 -11.51 14.51
CA ARG A 126 -2.62 -12.59 15.26
C ARG A 126 -1.66 -13.75 15.48
N ASN A 127 -1.49 -14.15 16.73
CA ASN A 127 -0.71 -15.35 17.10
C ASN A 127 -1.49 -16.67 16.90
N ASP A 128 -2.80 -16.61 16.64
CA ASP A 128 -3.65 -17.79 16.46
C ASP A 128 -3.39 -18.55 15.15
N ILE A 129 -2.74 -17.91 14.18
CA ILE A 129 -2.48 -18.49 12.86
C ILE A 129 -1.15 -19.25 12.93
N ILE A 130 -1.22 -20.57 12.82
CA ILE A 130 -0.06 -21.46 12.94
C ILE A 130 0.11 -22.25 11.63
N GLY A 131 1.36 -22.65 11.34
CA GLY A 131 1.69 -23.49 10.19
C GLY A 131 1.62 -22.75 8.84
N ILE A 132 1.04 -23.40 7.83
CA ILE A 132 1.12 -22.94 6.44
C ILE A 132 0.41 -21.61 6.20
N ASN A 133 -0.66 -21.31 6.94
CA ASN A 133 -1.38 -20.05 6.79
C ASN A 133 -0.55 -18.86 7.28
N ARG A 134 0.27 -19.03 8.33
CA ARG A 134 1.17 -17.98 8.80
C ARG A 134 2.27 -17.70 7.78
N PHE A 135 2.81 -18.76 7.19
CA PHE A 135 3.79 -18.67 6.11
C PHE A 135 3.24 -17.93 4.89
N LEU A 136 2.00 -18.24 4.48
CA LEU A 136 1.32 -17.53 3.39
C LEU A 136 1.12 -16.04 3.67
N VAL A 137 0.73 -15.67 4.91
CA VAL A 137 0.59 -14.26 5.32
C VAL A 137 1.95 -13.54 5.29
N THR A 138 3.01 -14.17 5.79
CA THR A 138 4.36 -13.58 5.77
C THR A 138 4.89 -13.41 4.35
N ILE A 139 4.65 -14.38 3.46
CA ILE A 139 5.00 -14.26 2.05
C ILE A 139 4.19 -13.16 1.38
N GLY A 140 2.88 -13.07 1.62
CA GLY A 140 2.05 -12.01 1.07
C GLY A 140 2.54 -10.61 1.45
N LEU A 141 2.95 -10.42 2.71
CA LEU A 141 3.55 -9.17 3.18
C LEU A 141 4.91 -8.91 2.51
N LEU A 142 5.80 -9.90 2.44
CA LEU A 142 7.10 -9.75 1.78
C LEU A 142 6.97 -9.39 0.30
N ILE A 143 6.05 -10.05 -0.43
CA ILE A 143 5.77 -9.74 -1.83
C ILE A 143 5.25 -8.30 -1.97
N SER A 144 4.34 -7.87 -1.09
CA SER A 144 3.80 -6.50 -1.09
C SER A 144 4.89 -5.44 -0.92
N VAL A 145 5.84 -5.66 0.00
CA VAL A 145 6.98 -4.74 0.25
C VAL A 145 7.98 -4.72 -0.90
N THR A 146 8.22 -5.86 -1.53
CA THR A 146 9.27 -6.00 -2.56
C THR A 146 8.83 -5.59 -3.96
N GLN A 147 7.52 -5.53 -4.19
CA GLN A 147 6.93 -5.15 -5.47
C GLN A 147 7.42 -3.82 -6.07
N PRO A 148 7.50 -2.68 -5.34
CA PRO A 148 7.99 -1.42 -5.90
C PRO A 148 9.45 -1.51 -6.33
N ILE A 149 10.29 -2.20 -5.56
CA ILE A 149 11.71 -2.43 -5.89
C ILE A 149 11.83 -3.28 -7.17
N LEU A 150 11.05 -4.37 -7.26
CA LEU A 150 10.98 -5.21 -8.45
C LEU A 150 10.55 -4.41 -9.69
N GLN A 151 9.57 -3.53 -9.53
CA GLN A 151 9.12 -2.67 -10.61
C GLN A 151 10.24 -1.72 -11.07
N ASN A 152 10.95 -1.06 -10.14
CA ASN A 152 12.06 -0.16 -10.49
C ASN A 152 13.20 -0.89 -11.23
N ILE A 153 13.62 -2.06 -10.74
CA ILE A 153 14.64 -2.88 -11.40
C ILE A 153 14.18 -3.30 -12.79
N PHE A 154 12.91 -3.67 -12.95
CA PHE A 154 12.41 -4.07 -14.26
C PHE A 154 12.36 -2.88 -15.23
N THR A 155 11.98 -1.68 -14.77
CA THR A 155 12.00 -0.48 -15.62
C THR A 155 13.41 -0.08 -16.05
N SER A 156 14.42 -0.24 -15.19
CA SER A 156 15.81 0.08 -15.54
C SER A 156 16.43 -0.95 -16.49
N LEU A 157 15.98 -2.21 -16.45
CA LEU A 157 16.40 -3.24 -17.40
C LEU A 157 15.68 -3.13 -18.76
N PHE A 158 14.41 -2.72 -18.76
CA PHE A 158 13.56 -2.69 -19.95
C PHE A 158 13.07 -1.28 -20.28
N PHE A 159 13.96 -0.44 -20.82
CA PHE A 159 13.66 0.94 -21.21
C PHE A 159 12.55 1.10 -22.27
N LEU A 160 12.24 0.05 -23.05
CA LEU A 160 11.23 0.10 -24.12
C LEU A 160 9.80 -0.25 -23.69
N VAL A 161 9.58 -0.74 -22.47
CA VAL A 161 8.25 -1.18 -22.05
C VAL A 161 7.40 0.04 -21.65
N PRO A 162 6.17 0.19 -22.20
CA PRO A 162 5.31 1.32 -21.84
C PRO A 162 4.88 1.25 -20.38
N SER A 163 4.78 2.42 -19.74
CA SER A 163 4.38 2.56 -18.33
C SER A 163 3.04 1.91 -18.00
N SER A 164 2.11 1.84 -18.96
CA SER A 164 0.80 1.21 -18.80
C SER A 164 0.84 -0.32 -18.66
N LEU A 165 1.85 -1.00 -19.20
CA LEU A 165 1.97 -2.46 -18.99
C LEU A 165 2.36 -2.77 -17.54
N PHE A 166 3.19 -1.92 -16.93
CA PHE A 166 3.59 -2.08 -15.54
C PHE A 166 2.43 -1.93 -14.56
N THR A 167 1.53 -0.98 -14.81
CA THR A 167 0.34 -0.79 -13.98
C THR A 167 -0.58 -2.02 -14.04
N VAL A 168 -0.75 -2.62 -15.22
CA VAL A 168 -1.54 -3.86 -15.40
C VAL A 168 -0.91 -5.04 -14.65
N ILE A 169 0.39 -5.27 -14.80
CA ILE A 169 1.10 -6.36 -14.11
C ILE A 169 0.98 -6.19 -12.58
N ARG A 170 1.18 -4.98 -12.08
CA ARG A 170 0.99 -4.65 -10.65
C ARG A 170 -0.45 -4.90 -10.20
N GLY A 171 -1.44 -4.54 -11.01
CA GLY A 171 -2.85 -4.84 -10.74
C GLY A 171 -3.12 -6.34 -10.61
N ILE A 172 -2.59 -7.17 -11.52
CA ILE A 172 -2.74 -8.63 -11.48
C ILE A 172 -2.08 -9.21 -10.23
N LEU A 173 -0.86 -8.78 -9.89
CA LEU A 173 -0.18 -9.21 -8.67
C LEU A 173 -0.97 -8.86 -7.40
N ASN A 174 -1.49 -7.62 -7.33
CA ASN A 174 -2.30 -7.19 -6.19
C ASN A 174 -3.60 -7.99 -6.06
N LEU A 175 -4.23 -8.35 -7.17
CA LEU A 175 -5.39 -9.24 -7.17
C LEU A 175 -5.05 -10.64 -6.69
N LEU A 176 -3.93 -11.22 -7.13
CA LEU A 176 -3.48 -12.54 -6.66
C LEU A 176 -3.20 -12.53 -5.15
N ILE A 177 -2.54 -11.48 -4.66
CA ILE A 177 -2.30 -11.29 -3.22
C ILE A 177 -3.64 -11.17 -2.50
N SER A 178 -4.58 -10.36 -3.02
CA SER A 178 -5.93 -10.20 -2.46
C SER A 178 -6.65 -11.55 -2.30
N VAL A 179 -6.66 -12.38 -3.35
CA VAL A 179 -7.27 -13.71 -3.31
C VAL A 179 -6.60 -14.61 -2.25
N LEU A 180 -5.26 -14.55 -2.14
CA LEU A 180 -4.52 -15.26 -1.10
C LEU A 180 -4.85 -14.74 0.31
N THR A 181 -5.02 -13.43 0.50
CA THR A 181 -5.49 -12.85 1.77
C THR A 181 -6.88 -13.37 2.13
N LEU A 182 -7.78 -13.47 1.16
CA LEU A 182 -9.14 -13.93 1.36
C LEU A 182 -9.18 -15.43 1.70
N TYR A 183 -8.38 -16.24 1.00
CA TYR A 183 -8.23 -17.67 1.32
C TYR A 183 -7.71 -17.88 2.75
N THR A 184 -6.68 -17.15 3.15
CA THR A 184 -6.12 -17.24 4.52
C THR A 184 -7.09 -16.72 5.57
N TYR A 185 -7.89 -15.69 5.26
CA TYR A 185 -8.93 -15.16 6.12
C TYR A 185 -10.04 -16.19 6.38
N ILE A 186 -10.57 -16.85 5.33
CA ILE A 186 -11.62 -17.88 5.46
C ILE A 186 -11.13 -19.08 6.28
N LYS A 187 -9.90 -19.52 6.04
CA LYS A 187 -9.31 -20.68 6.72
C LYS A 187 -8.83 -20.36 8.14
N SER A 188 -8.70 -19.09 8.49
CA SER A 188 -8.36 -18.68 9.86
C SER A 188 -9.50 -19.11 10.80
N PRO A 189 -9.21 -19.67 11.98
CA PRO A 189 -10.23 -19.86 12.98
C PRO A 189 -10.79 -18.48 13.34
N THR A 190 -11.98 -18.18 12.82
CA THR A 190 -12.79 -17.08 13.33
C THR A 190 -13.07 -17.40 14.79
N ILE A 191 -13.04 -16.37 15.65
CA ILE A 191 -13.35 -16.49 17.07
C ILE A 191 -14.86 -16.74 17.21
N LYS A 192 -15.35 -17.86 16.68
CA LYS A 192 -16.68 -18.43 16.91
C LYS A 192 -16.50 -19.61 17.84
N GLY A 193 -16.30 -19.30 19.13
CA GLY A 193 -16.07 -20.32 20.15
C GLY A 193 -15.76 -19.81 21.56
N LYS A 194 -16.05 -18.54 21.87
CA LYS A 194 -16.14 -18.05 23.26
C LYS A 194 -17.45 -17.29 23.41
N SER A 195 -18.55 -18.04 23.35
CA SER A 195 -19.82 -17.62 23.95
C SER A 195 -20.03 -18.48 25.19
N SER A 196 -20.02 -17.80 26.35
CA SER A 196 -20.53 -18.21 27.66
C SER A 196 -20.04 -19.54 28.22
#